data_AF-A0A1J5HNY4-F1
#
_entry.id   AF-A0A1J5HNY4-F1
#
_cell.length_a   1.000
_cell.length_b   1.000
_cell.length_c   1.000
_cell.angle_alpha   90.00
_cell.angle_beta   90.00
_cell.angle_gamma   90.00
#
_symmetry.space_group_name_H-M   'P 1'
#
loop_
_entity.id
_entity.type
_entity.pdbx_description
1 polymer ?
#
loop_
_entity_poly.entity_id
_entity_poly.type
_entity_poly.pdbx_seq_one_letter_code
_entity_poly.pdbx_strand_id
1 'polypeptide(L)'
;MYFKVSGRHNPQTGKGDWCYRLVESYRNSDGRVCHRTMLNVGFLDGEGLKPEQLNLIQKILTQRVEQVQSHFQNKLFNLSVSEDMVVNKYVETYYKRLVAEKRIDVLQQDKAKKKPYAKGKDLEIIE
;
A
#
# COMPACT_ATOMS: atom_id res chain seq x y z
N MET A 1 3.44 -9.35 -3.60
CA MET A 1 4.25 -8.82 -2.46
C MET A 1 4.53 -9.92 -1.44
N TYR A 2 5.42 -9.71 -0.46
CA TYR A 2 5.66 -10.61 0.70
C TYR A 2 6.22 -9.90 1.94
N PHE A 3 6.04 -10.50 3.13
CA PHE A 3 6.66 -10.01 4.36
C PHE A 3 8.11 -10.50 4.48
N LYS A 4 9.05 -9.55 4.65
CA LYS A 4 10.45 -9.81 4.98
C LYS A 4 10.67 -9.50 6.45
N VAL A 5 11.24 -10.46 7.17
CA VAL A 5 11.56 -10.34 8.60
C VAL A 5 13.07 -10.14 8.80
N SER A 6 13.44 -9.38 9.83
CA SER A 6 14.83 -9.26 10.29
C SER A 6 14.86 -9.12 11.81
N GLY A 7 15.72 -9.87 12.48
CA GLY A 7 15.96 -9.71 13.92
C GLY A 7 16.64 -8.37 14.18
N ARG A 8 16.08 -7.55 15.06
CA ARG A 8 16.61 -6.23 15.42
C ARG A 8 16.43 -5.98 16.92
N HIS A 9 17.25 -5.11 17.47
CA HIS A 9 17.01 -4.60 18.82
C HIS A 9 15.82 -3.64 18.78
N ASN A 10 14.79 -3.92 19.57
CA ASN A 10 13.60 -3.11 19.65
C ASN A 10 13.80 -2.00 20.70
N PRO A 11 13.80 -0.72 20.29
CA PRO A 11 14.04 0.38 21.22
C PRO A 11 12.89 0.59 22.22
N GLN A 12 11.69 0.07 21.94
CA GLN A 12 10.53 0.22 22.83
C GLN A 12 10.57 -0.77 23.99
N THR A 13 11.00 -2.00 23.73
CA THR A 13 11.05 -3.07 24.75
C THR A 13 12.46 -3.32 25.30
N GLY A 14 13.51 -2.80 24.65
CA GLY A 14 14.91 -3.00 25.02
C GLY A 14 15.40 -4.44 24.80
N LYS A 15 14.65 -5.25 24.03
CA LYS A 15 14.97 -6.66 23.75
C LYS A 15 15.16 -6.90 22.26
N GLY A 16 15.76 -8.03 21.91
CA GLY A 16 15.78 -8.49 20.52
C GLY A 16 14.38 -8.93 20.10
N ASP A 17 13.89 -8.40 18.98
CA ASP A 17 12.59 -8.74 18.41
C ASP A 17 12.62 -8.76 16.87
N TRP A 18 11.55 -9.24 16.25
CA TRP A 18 11.40 -9.38 14.81
C TRP A 18 10.78 -8.12 14.20
N CYS A 19 11.55 -7.46 13.33
CA CYS A 19 11.09 -6.29 12.58
C CYS A 19 10.64 -6.71 11.18
N TYR A 20 9.39 -6.38 10.84
CA TYR A 20 8.73 -6.77 9.60
C TYR A 20 8.69 -5.62 8.57
N ARG A 21 8.80 -5.99 7.30
CA ARG A 21 8.62 -5.10 6.14
C ARG A 21 7.83 -5.78 5.05
N LEU A 22 6.92 -5.06 4.41
CA LEU A 22 6.26 -5.53 3.19
C LEU A 22 7.12 -5.18 1.98
N VAL A 23 7.42 -6.18 1.15
CA VAL A 23 8.33 -6.07 0.00
C VAL A 23 7.61 -6.53 -1.27
N GLU A 24 7.83 -5.82 -2.37
CA GLU A 24 7.42 -6.23 -3.70
C GLU A 24 8.63 -6.73 -4.49
N SER A 25 8.47 -7.88 -5.15
CA SER A 25 9.48 -8.40 -6.08
C SER A 25 9.07 -8.00 -7.49
N TYR A 26 10.02 -7.48 -8.27
CA TYR A 26 9.81 -7.10 -9.67
C TYR A 26 11.03 -7.46 -10.51
N ARG A 27 10.91 -7.40 -11.83
CA ARG A 27 12.04 -7.50 -12.76
C ARG A 27 12.35 -6.12 -13.30
N ASN A 28 13.63 -5.73 -13.28
CA ASN A 28 14.08 -4.50 -13.94
C ASN A 28 14.13 -4.68 -15.47
N SER A 29 14.53 -3.62 -16.19
CA SER A 29 14.69 -3.64 -17.66
C SER A 29 15.64 -4.73 -18.17
N ASP A 30 16.61 -5.13 -17.36
CA ASP A 30 17.60 -6.16 -17.69
C ASP A 30 17.13 -7.57 -17.31
N GLY A 31 15.88 -7.72 -16.85
CA GLY A 31 15.31 -8.98 -16.40
C GLY A 31 15.80 -9.45 -15.03
N ARG A 32 16.62 -8.67 -14.31
CA ARG A 32 17.11 -9.02 -12.96
C ARG A 32 16.01 -8.88 -11.92
N VAL A 33 15.97 -9.82 -10.98
CA VAL A 33 15.02 -9.77 -9.86
C VAL A 33 15.47 -8.70 -8.87
N CYS A 34 14.59 -7.75 -8.59
CA CYS A 34 14.79 -6.66 -7.66
C CYS A 34 13.68 -6.65 -6.61
N HIS A 35 13.97 -6.01 -5.47
CA HIS A 35 13.05 -5.92 -4.34
C HIS A 35 12.81 -4.47 -3.95
N ARG A 36 11.55 -4.03 -3.96
CA ARG A 36 11.14 -2.71 -3.50
C ARG A 36 10.47 -2.83 -2.14
N THR A 37 10.94 -2.08 -1.15
CA THR A 37 10.22 -2.01 0.13
C THR A 37 8.97 -1.16 -0.05
N MET A 38 7.81 -1.76 0.21
CA MET A 38 6.50 -1.12 0.09
C MET A 38 6.09 -0.48 1.41
N LEU A 39 6.27 -1.18 2.53
CA LEU A 39 5.91 -0.68 3.85
C LEU A 39 6.91 -1.11 4.91
N ASN A 40 7.35 -0.16 5.75
CA ASN A 40 8.03 -0.49 6.99
C ASN A 40 6.97 -0.71 8.08
N VAL A 41 6.72 -1.97 8.43
CA VAL A 41 5.69 -2.36 9.40
C VAL A 41 6.22 -2.13 10.81
N GLY A 42 7.48 -2.50 11.05
CA GLY A 42 8.13 -2.35 12.35
C GLY A 42 8.04 -3.62 13.18
N PHE A 43 8.12 -3.45 14.49
CA PHE A 43 7.98 -4.53 15.47
C PHE A 43 6.50 -4.83 15.68
N LEU A 44 6.16 -6.11 15.74
CA LEU A 44 4.81 -6.60 16.02
C LEU A 44 4.81 -7.22 17.42
N ASP A 45 5.18 -6.43 18.44
CA ASP A 45 5.24 -6.92 19.82
C ASP A 45 3.85 -7.34 20.33
N GLY A 46 3.79 -8.44 21.08
CA GLY A 46 2.74 -8.74 22.07
C GLY A 46 1.40 -9.29 21.55
N GLU A 47 0.87 -8.81 20.42
CA GLU A 47 -0.41 -9.29 19.84
C GLU A 47 -0.24 -10.13 18.57
N GLY A 48 0.92 -10.79 18.47
CA GLY A 48 1.49 -11.44 17.28
C GLY A 48 0.50 -11.92 16.22
N LEU A 49 0.54 -11.25 15.06
CA LEU A 49 -0.02 -11.81 13.84
C LEU A 49 0.64 -13.15 13.57
N LYS A 50 -0.17 -14.22 13.50
CA LYS A 50 0.32 -15.55 13.16
C LYS A 50 0.87 -15.55 11.73
N PRO A 51 1.85 -16.42 11.40
CA PRO A 51 2.36 -16.55 10.05
C PRO A 51 1.26 -16.74 8.99
N GLU A 52 0.20 -17.49 9.32
CA GLU A 52 -0.95 -17.72 8.46
C GLU A 52 -1.72 -16.42 8.18
N GLN A 53 -1.92 -15.59 9.21
CA GLN A 53 -2.57 -14.28 9.09
C GLN A 53 -1.72 -13.34 8.24
N LEU A 54 -0.39 -13.31 8.44
CA LEU A 54 0.54 -12.52 7.61
C LEU A 54 0.46 -12.94 6.14
N ASN A 55 0.44 -14.23 5.85
CA ASN A 55 0.28 -14.75 4.49
C ASN A 55 -1.05 -14.34 3.88
N LEU A 56 -2.14 -14.38 4.66
CA LEU A 56 -3.46 -13.97 4.20
C LEU A 56 -3.52 -12.46 3.91
N ILE A 57 -2.97 -11.64 4.82
CA ILE A 57 -2.84 -10.19 4.65
C ILE A 57 -2.09 -9.87 3.36
N GLN A 58 -0.93 -10.53 3.13
CA GLN A 58 -0.13 -10.38 1.92
C GLN A 58 -0.93 -10.71 0.66
N LYS A 59 -1.69 -11.81 0.67
CA LYS A 59 -2.48 -12.27 -0.48
C LYS A 59 -3.57 -11.26 -0.83
N ILE A 60 -4.36 -10.84 0.16
CA ILE A 60 -5.45 -9.87 -0.03
C ILE A 60 -4.91 -8.51 -0.49
N LEU A 61 -3.81 -8.03 0.10
CA LEU A 61 -3.16 -6.79 -0.33
C LEU A 61 -2.68 -6.88 -1.79
N THR A 62 -2.03 -7.98 -2.17
CA THR A 62 -1.54 -8.17 -3.54
C THR A 62 -2.69 -8.15 -4.55
N GLN A 63 -3.77 -8.88 -4.28
CA GLN A 63 -4.97 -8.89 -5.12
C GLN A 63 -5.59 -7.50 -5.25
N ARG A 64 -5.67 -6.74 -4.16
CA ARG A 64 -6.24 -5.38 -4.15
C ARG A 64 -5.40 -4.42 -4.98
N VAL A 65 -4.08 -4.50 -4.91
CA VAL A 65 -3.17 -3.66 -5.73
C VAL A 65 -3.30 -3.99 -7.20
N GLU A 66 -3.27 -5.29 -7.55
CA GLU A 66 -3.43 -5.74 -8.93
C GLU A 66 -4.77 -5.30 -9.54
N GLN A 67 -5.85 -5.31 -8.74
CA GLN A 67 -7.16 -4.81 -9.18
C GLN A 67 -7.13 -3.32 -9.51
N VAL A 68 -6.50 -2.51 -8.67
CA VAL A 68 -6.39 -1.06 -8.92
C VAL A 68 -5.53 -0.79 -10.16
N GLN A 69 -4.43 -1.52 -10.34
CA GLN A 69 -3.50 -1.32 -11.46
C GLN A 69 -4.05 -1.83 -12.80
N SER A 70 -4.85 -2.90 -12.80
CA SER A 70 -5.26 -3.56 -14.04
C SER A 70 -6.31 -2.78 -14.85
N HIS A 71 -6.83 -1.64 -14.38
CA HIS A 71 -7.89 -0.82 -15.02
C HIS A 71 -9.21 -1.55 -15.37
N PHE A 72 -9.25 -2.88 -15.29
CA PHE A 72 -10.44 -3.71 -15.43
C PHE A 72 -11.24 -3.63 -14.14
N GLN A 73 -12.10 -2.61 -14.05
CA GLN A 73 -13.05 -2.39 -12.95
C GLN A 73 -14.08 -3.51 -12.81
N ASN A 74 -14.16 -4.43 -13.77
CA ASN A 74 -15.13 -5.53 -13.79
C ASN A 74 -14.45 -6.86 -13.49
N LYS A 75 -14.09 -7.12 -12.22
CA LYS A 75 -13.87 -8.50 -11.78
C LYS A 75 -15.19 -9.10 -11.31
N LEU A 76 -15.51 -10.27 -11.85
CA LEU A 76 -16.71 -11.07 -11.59
C LEU A 76 -16.86 -11.50 -10.11
N PHE A 77 -15.82 -11.33 -9.30
CA PHE A 77 -15.77 -11.73 -7.90
C PHE A 77 -15.39 -10.54 -7.01
N ASN A 78 -16.14 -10.38 -5.93
CA ASN A 78 -15.89 -9.37 -4.89
C ASN A 78 -14.55 -9.63 -4.19
N LEU A 79 -13.92 -8.55 -3.70
CA LEU A 79 -12.67 -8.61 -2.93
C LEU A 79 -12.79 -9.65 -1.81
N SER A 80 -11.80 -10.54 -1.68
CA SER A 80 -11.81 -11.58 -0.64
C SER A 80 -11.66 -10.95 0.74
N VAL A 81 -12.79 -10.79 1.44
CA VAL A 81 -12.84 -10.48 2.86
C VAL A 81 -12.47 -11.76 3.61
N SER A 82 -11.52 -11.68 4.54
CA SER A 82 -11.22 -12.80 5.41
C SER A 82 -12.34 -12.98 6.44
N GLU A 83 -12.58 -14.20 6.90
CA GLU A 83 -13.39 -14.44 8.10
C GLU A 83 -12.71 -13.86 9.36
N ASP A 84 -11.38 -13.71 9.32
CA ASP A 84 -10.60 -13.16 10.40
C ASP A 84 -10.63 -11.62 10.39
N MET A 85 -11.33 -11.06 11.38
CA MET A 85 -11.45 -9.61 11.58
C MET A 85 -10.09 -8.94 11.81
N VAL A 86 -9.14 -9.63 12.43
CA VAL A 86 -7.79 -9.10 12.67
C VAL A 86 -7.09 -8.92 11.34
N VAL A 87 -7.16 -9.91 10.45
CA VAL A 87 -6.58 -9.81 9.10
C VAL A 87 -7.17 -8.63 8.34
N ASN A 88 -8.50 -8.50 8.32
CA ASN A 88 -9.16 -7.41 7.61
C ASN A 88 -8.73 -6.03 8.15
N LYS A 89 -8.62 -5.88 9.48
CA LYS A 89 -8.13 -4.65 10.11
C LYS A 89 -6.72 -4.28 9.64
N TYR A 90 -5.81 -5.26 9.58
CA TYR A 90 -4.45 -5.02 9.12
C TYR A 90 -4.36 -4.78 7.61
N VAL A 91 -5.14 -5.48 6.80
CA VAL A 91 -5.25 -5.22 5.36
C VAL A 91 -5.66 -3.77 5.11
N GLU A 92 -6.73 -3.30 5.77
CA GLU A 92 -7.18 -1.90 5.63
C GLU A 92 -6.13 -0.90 6.11
N THR A 93 -5.51 -1.17 7.27
CA THR A 93 -4.49 -0.29 7.83
C THR A 93 -3.27 -0.17 6.91
N TYR A 94 -2.74 -1.30 6.44
CA TYR A 94 -1.59 -1.32 5.55
C TYR A 94 -1.92 -0.75 4.17
N TYR A 95 -3.10 -1.04 3.62
CA TYR A 95 -3.53 -0.48 2.35
C TYR A 95 -3.62 1.05 2.41
N LYS A 96 -4.28 1.60 3.45
CA LYS A 96 -4.36 3.05 3.66
C LYS A 96 -2.98 3.69 3.75
N ARG A 97 -2.04 3.06 4.47
CA ARG A 97 -0.65 3.54 4.55
C ARG A 97 0.05 3.50 3.20
N LEU A 98 -0.09 2.41 2.44
CA LEU A 98 0.52 2.30 1.11
C LEU A 98 0.02 3.38 0.15
N VAL A 99 -1.27 3.71 0.19
CA VAL A 99 -1.85 4.80 -0.60
C VAL A 99 -1.37 6.17 -0.10
N ALA A 100 -1.37 6.40 1.22
CA ALA A 100 -0.92 7.66 1.82
C ALA A 100 0.57 7.93 1.54
N GLU A 101 1.41 6.90 1.63
CA GLU A 101 2.85 6.95 1.31
C GLU A 101 3.14 6.93 -0.20
N LYS A 102 2.10 6.99 -1.07
CA LYS A 102 2.21 6.96 -2.53
C LYS A 102 3.00 5.77 -3.08
N ARG A 103 2.85 4.63 -2.43
CA ARG A 103 3.45 3.34 -2.84
C ARG A 103 2.58 2.63 -3.86
N ILE A 104 1.27 2.87 -3.81
CA ILE A 104 0.29 2.42 -4.80
C ILE A 104 -0.34 3.67 -5.42
N ASP A 105 -0.31 3.75 -6.74
CA ASP A 105 -1.06 4.75 -7.48
C ASP A 105 -2.51 4.31 -7.59
N VAL A 106 -3.39 5.02 -6.91
CA VAL A 106 -4.84 4.86 -7.05
C VAL A 106 -5.32 6.01 -7.90
N LEU A 107 -6.05 5.71 -8.98
CA LEU A 107 -6.79 6.72 -9.73
C LEU A 107 -7.77 7.36 -8.77
N GLN A 108 -7.42 8.54 -8.24
CA GLN A 108 -8.40 9.39 -7.58
C GLN A 108 -9.39 9.77 -8.67
N GLN A 109 -10.59 9.19 -8.63
CA GLN A 109 -11.73 9.75 -9.36
C GLN A 109 -11.87 11.19 -8.86
N ASP A 110 -11.37 12.10 -9.69
CA ASP A 110 -11.44 13.54 -9.60
C ASP A 110 -11.59 14.09 -8.18
N LYS A 111 -10.46 14.36 -7.52
CA LYS A 111 -10.46 15.50 -6.58
C LYS A 111 -10.91 16.69 -7.40
N ALA A 112 -12.12 17.17 -7.09
CA ALA A 112 -12.83 18.25 -7.76
C ALA A 112 -11.85 19.18 -8.47
N LYS A 113 -11.94 19.21 -9.81
CA LYS A 113 -11.16 20.07 -10.70
C LYS A 113 -10.90 21.40 -9.98
N LYS A 114 -9.64 21.69 -9.64
CA LYS A 114 -9.28 23.02 -9.14
C LYS A 114 -9.89 24.02 -10.10
N LYS A 115 -10.76 24.91 -9.59
CA LYS A 115 -11.42 25.93 -10.43
C LYS A 115 -10.33 26.59 -11.28
N PRO A 116 -10.51 26.73 -12.60
CA PRO A 116 -9.53 27.40 -13.42
C PRO A 116 -9.29 28.79 -12.81
N TYR A 117 -8.02 29.10 -12.56
CA TYR A 117 -7.60 30.43 -12.15
C TYR A 117 -8.19 31.42 -13.16
N ALA A 118 -8.99 32.39 -12.69
CA ALA A 118 -9.60 33.38 -13.55
C ALA A 118 -8.50 34.20 -14.23
N LYS A 119 -8.09 33.80 -15.44
CA LYS A 119 -7.39 34.68 -16.37
C LYS A 119 -8.43 35.69 -16.84
N GLY A 120 -8.39 36.89 -16.27
CA GLY A 120 -9.36 37.93 -16.61
C GLY A 120 -9.13 39.23 -15.87
N LYS A 121 -8.01 39.88 -16.19
CA LYS A 121 -7.82 41.33 -16.27
C LYS A 121 -6.51 41.52 -17.06
N ASP A 122 -6.43 42.57 -17.86
CA ASP A 122 -5.32 42.90 -18.77
C ASP A 122 -5.53 42.46 -20.24
N LEU A 123 -6.72 42.71 -20.77
CA LEU A 123 -6.85 43.17 -22.16
C LEU A 123 -7.38 44.60 -22.08
N GLU A 124 -6.45 45.55 -21.97
CA GLU A 124 -6.74 46.96 -22.21
C GLU A 124 -7.16 47.10 -23.68
N ILE A 125 -8.38 47.58 -23.88
CA ILE A 125 -8.89 47.99 -25.19
C ILE A 125 -8.16 49.29 -25.52
N ILE A 126 -7.28 49.25 -26.53
CA ILE A 126 -6.70 50.45 -27.13
C ILE A 126 -7.70 50.95 -28.17
N GLU A 127 -8.24 52.15 -27.97
CA GLU A 127 -9.02 52.93 -28.95
C GLU A 127 -8.14 53.45 -30.10
#